data_AF-A0A077L7G2-F1
#
_entry.id   AF-A0A077L7G2-F1
#
_cell.length_a   1.000
_cell.length_b   1.000
_cell.length_c   1.000
_cell.angle_alpha   90.00
_cell.angle_beta   90.00
_cell.angle_gamma   90.00
#
_symmetry.space_group_name_H-M   'P 1'
#
loop_
_entity.id
_entity.type
_entity.pdbx_description
1 polymer ?
#
loop_
_entity_poly.entity_id
_entity_poly.type
_entity_poly.pdbx_seq_one_letter_code
_entity_poly.pdbx_strand_id
1 'polypeptide(L)' 'ELGHNLGMRHDGDQCNCTGCIMSAVLSHQPSKLFSNCSKDDYQTFLINYRPQCILNEPLRTDIISPPVCGN' A
#
# COMPACT_ATOMS: atom_id res chain seq x y z
N GLU A 1 7.77 -2.35 1.39
CA GLU A 1 8.37 -1.86 0.13
C GLU A 1 7.44 -1.05 -0.77
N LEU A 2 6.49 -1.63 -1.53
CA LEU A 2 5.65 -0.83 -2.44
C LEU A 2 4.86 0.30 -1.73
N GLY A 3 4.48 0.09 -0.47
CA GLY A 3 3.91 1.15 0.37
C GLY A 3 4.85 2.36 0.55
N HIS A 4 6.16 2.15 0.70
CA HIS A 4 7.15 3.23 0.80
C HIS A 4 7.27 4.03 -0.50
N ASN A 5 7.22 3.37 -1.65
CA ASN A 5 7.18 4.05 -2.96
C ASN A 5 5.95 4.95 -3.10
N LEU A 6 4.86 4.61 -2.39
CA LEU A 6 3.61 5.36 -2.32
C LEU A 6 3.53 6.29 -1.10
N GLY A 7 4.68 6.65 -0.52
CA GLY A 7 4.79 7.65 0.53
C GLY A 7 4.41 7.18 1.94
N MET A 8 4.05 5.92 2.13
CA MET A 8 3.73 5.39 3.47
C MET A 8 5.00 5.22 4.29
N ARG A 9 5.00 5.72 5.53
CA ARG A 9 6.11 5.54 6.48
C ARG A 9 5.85 4.33 7.38
N HIS A 10 6.88 3.91 8.12
CA HIS A 10 6.67 2.88 9.13
C HIS A 10 5.68 3.34 10.21
N ASP A 11 4.84 2.42 10.67
CA ASP A 11 3.89 2.64 11.75
C ASP A 11 4.64 2.98 13.06
N GLY A 12 4.20 4.03 13.75
CA GLY A 12 4.64 4.40 15.10
C GLY A 12 3.58 4.11 16.16
N ASP A 13 3.85 4.49 17.40
CA ASP A 13 2.99 4.16 18.57
C ASP A 13 1.57 4.73 18.48
N GLN A 14 1.37 5.81 17.71
CA GLN A 14 0.07 6.43 17.47
C GLN A 14 -0.80 5.69 16.42
N CYS A 15 -0.26 4.68 15.75
CA CYS A 15 -0.91 3.97 14.67
C CYS A 15 -1.65 2.74 15.21
N ASN A 16 -2.95 2.65 14.92
CA ASN A 16 -3.80 1.56 15.38
C ASN A 16 -3.69 0.36 14.44
N CYS A 17 -2.78 -0.57 14.77
CA CYS A 17 -2.74 -1.90 14.19
C CYS A 17 -1.76 -2.82 14.94
N THR A 18 -2.00 -4.13 14.91
CA THR A 18 -1.00 -5.14 15.32
C THR A 18 -0.41 -5.81 14.08
N GLY A 19 0.90 -5.65 13.88
CA GLY A 19 1.64 -6.31 12.80
C GLY A 19 1.23 -5.91 11.38
N CYS A 20 0.74 -4.68 11.19
CA CYS A 20 0.37 -4.14 9.87
C CYS A 20 1.52 -4.16 8.86
N ILE A 21 1.15 -4.06 7.58
CA ILE A 21 2.10 -4.10 6.44
C ILE A 21 3.25 -3.09 6.61
N MET A 22 2.97 -1.93 7.21
CA MET A 22 3.96 -0.87 7.43
C MET A 22 4.62 -0.91 8.81
N SER A 23 4.50 -2.01 9.56
CA SER A 23 5.28 -2.18 10.78
C SER A 23 6.79 -2.11 10.47
N ALA A 24 7.55 -1.40 11.28
CA ALA A 24 9.00 -1.27 11.11
C ALA A 24 9.78 -2.60 11.21
N VAL A 25 9.14 -3.63 11.79
CA VAL A 25 9.74 -4.94 12.02
C VAL A 25 8.76 -6.02 11.58
N LEU A 26 9.29 -7.07 10.95
CA LEU A 26 8.49 -8.23 10.57
C LEU A 26 7.98 -8.94 11.82
N SER A 27 6.66 -9.16 11.87
CA SER A 27 6.05 -10.04 12.86
C SER A 27 5.98 -11.47 12.35
N HIS A 28 5.90 -12.44 13.27
CA HIS A 28 5.78 -13.87 12.91
C HIS A 28 4.47 -14.17 12.15
N GLN A 29 3.40 -13.42 12.43
CA GLN A 29 2.12 -13.48 11.71
C GLN A 29 1.76 -12.08 11.20
N PRO A 30 2.30 -11.66 10.04
CA PRO A 30 2.05 -10.34 9.51
C PRO A 30 0.58 -10.19 9.11
N SER A 31 0.01 -9.04 9.47
CA SER A 31 -1.32 -8.66 9.03
C SER A 31 -1.31 -8.34 7.53
N LYS A 32 -2.44 -8.59 6.87
CA LYS A 32 -2.69 -8.19 5.48
C LYS A 32 -3.31 -6.79 5.38
N LEU A 33 -3.41 -6.07 6.50
CA LEU A 33 -4.04 -4.77 6.60
C LEU A 33 -3.01 -3.66 6.69
N PHE A 34 -3.41 -2.46 6.25
CA PHE A 34 -2.72 -1.21 6.50
C PHE A 34 -3.29 -0.53 7.75
N SER A 35 -2.44 0.20 8.47
CA SER A 35 -2.86 0.98 9.64
C SER A 35 -3.66 2.22 9.22
N ASN A 36 -4.22 2.96 10.18
CA ASN A 36 -4.78 4.28 9.92
C ASN A 36 -3.71 5.25 9.40
N CYS A 37 -2.52 5.28 10.01
CA CYS A 37 -1.43 6.15 9.59
C CYS A 37 -1.01 5.90 8.15
N SER A 38 -0.90 4.63 7.73
CA SER A 38 -0.53 4.30 6.35
C SER A 38 -1.54 4.84 5.33
N LYS A 39 -2.83 4.86 5.69
CA LYS A 39 -3.89 5.43 4.84
C LYS A 39 -3.77 6.95 4.72
N ASP A 40 -3.50 7.63 5.83
CA ASP A 40 -3.34 9.08 5.88
C ASP A 40 -2.09 9.53 5.11
N ASP A 41 -0.98 8.80 5.27
CA ASP A 41 0.27 9.02 4.52
C ASP A 41 0.04 8.86 3.01
N TYR A 42 -0.64 7.78 2.60
CA TYR A 42 -0.92 7.52 1.19
C TYR A 42 -1.83 8.59 0.57
N GLN A 43 -2.89 8.99 1.28
CA GLN A 43 -3.75 10.07 0.84
C GLN A 43 -2.96 11.37 0.66
N THR A 44 -2.11 11.70 1.63
CA THR A 44 -1.22 12.87 1.57
C THR A 44 -0.26 12.80 0.37
N PHE A 45 0.34 11.64 0.12
CA PHE A 45 1.21 11.41 -1.03
C PHE A 45 0.48 11.65 -2.35
N LEU A 46 -0.72 11.08 -2.53
CA LEU A 46 -1.51 11.27 -3.75
C LEU A 46 -1.88 12.74 -3.99
N ILE A 47 -2.29 13.46 -2.94
CA ILE A 47 -2.69 14.87 -3.04
C ILE A 47 -1.51 15.76 -3.44
N ASN A 48 -0.34 15.51 -2.83
CA ASN A 48 0.84 16.36 -3.00
C ASN A 48 1.64 16.05 -4.27
N TYR A 49 1.85 14.76 -4.58
CA TYR A 49 2.74 14.35 -5.68
C TYR A 49 2.00 14.03 -6.97
N ARG A 50 0.73 13.62 -6.90
CA ARG A 50 -0.14 13.34 -8.07
C ARG A 50 0.57 12.51 -9.16
N PRO A 51 1.09 11.31 -8.84
CA PRO A 51 1.82 10.50 -9.81
C PRO A 51 0.92 10.12 -10.99
N GLN A 52 1.29 10.56 -12.19
CA GLN A 52 0.46 10.37 -13.39
C GLN A 52 0.51 8.93 -13.94
N CYS A 53 1.62 8.21 -13.70
CA CYS A 53 1.85 6.87 -14.26
C CYS A 53 1.00 5.75 -13.63
N ILE A 54 0.25 6.02 -12.56
CA ILE A 54 -0.63 5.04 -11.90
C ILE A 54 -2.12 5.28 -12.22
N LEU A 55 -2.42 6.21 -13.13
CA LEU A 55 -3.80 6.57 -13.46
C LEU A 55 -4.38 5.75 -14.62
N ASN A 56 -3.54 5.17 -15.47
CA ASN A 56 -3.99 4.36 -16.59
C ASN A 56 -4.25 2.91 -16.16
N GLU A 57 -5.42 2.40 -16.52
CA GLU A 57 -5.71 0.97 -16.43
C GLU A 57 -4.93 0.22 -17.52
N PRO A 58 -4.23 -0.89 -17.20
CA PRO A 58 -3.55 -1.71 -18.19
C PRO A 58 -4.54 -2.41 -19.12
N LEU A 59 -4.18 -2.66 -20.38
CA LEU A 59 -5.03 -3.46 -21.26
C LEU A 59 -5.06 -4.91 -20.76
N ARG A 60 -6.18 -5.62 -21.01
CA ARG A 60 -6.30 -7.04 -20.66
C ARG A 60 -5.20 -7.90 -21.29
N THR A 61 -4.69 -7.49 -22.45
CA THR A 61 -3.59 -8.15 -23.17
C THR A 61 -2.21 -7.86 -22.59
N ASP A 62 -2.08 -6.83 -21.75
CA ASP A 62 -0.80 -6.45 -21.13
C ASP A 62 -0.54 -7.22 -19.82
N ILE A 63 -1.59 -7.80 -19.22
CA ILE A 63 -1.52 -8.56 -17.97
C ILE A 63 -1.09 -10.00 -18.28
N ILE A 64 0.14 -10.33 -17.92
CA ILE A 64 0.73 -11.65 -18.18
C ILE A 64 0.39 -12.72 -17.14
N SER A 65 -0.16 -12.32 -15.99
CA SER A 65 -0.55 -13.26 -14.94
C SER A 65 -1.81 -14.05 -15.35
N PRO A 66 -1.97 -15.31 -14.92
CA PRO A 66 -3.20 -16.06 -15.17
C PRO A 66 -4.45 -15.30 -14.71
N PRO A 67 -5.56 -15.31 -15.48
CA PRO A 67 -6.80 -14.69 -15.06
C PRO A 67 -7.32 -15.29 -13.75
N VAL A 68 -7.80 -14.42 -12.85
CA VAL A 68 -8.45 -14.81 -11.59
C VAL A 68 -9.87 -14.25 -11.60
N CYS A 69 -10.88 -15.04 -11.21
CA CYS A 69 -12.24 -14.53 -11.09
C CYS A 69 -12.41 -13.84 -9.72
N GLY A 70 -12.79 -12.57 -9.71
CA GLY A 70 -13.08 -11.81 -8.49
C GLY A 70 -11.89 -11.05 -7.89
N ASN A 71 -10.82 -10.82 -8.66
CA ASN A 71 -9.74 -9.90 -8.30
C ASN A 71 -9.95 -8.50 -8.86
#